data_AF-A0AAV4ZSA9-F1
#
_entry.id   AF-A0AAV4ZSA9-F1
#
_cell.length_a   1.000
_cell.length_b   1.000
_cell.length_c   1.000
_cell.angle_alpha   90.00
_cell.angle_beta   90.00
_cell.angle_gamma   90.00
#
_symmetry.space_group_name_H-M   'P 1'
#
loop_
_entity.id
_entity.type
_entity.pdbx_description
1 polymer ?
#
loop_
_entity_poly.entity_id
_entity_poly.type
_entity_poly.pdbx_seq_one_letter_code
_entity_poly.pdbx_strand_id
1 'polypeptide(L)'
;MTEFPLPRAVWGVALEQFVGPGMVAPAFGVDGRSSDYDLFREAPWELAPAWTSPDGRHAVHLVADADWEPPTSVLLETEGGTCVGFYAGGELWIDEDRRGAGLSTPLILCLVARLGKATYDTRSGLGFSPAGYAAHAAAHRIAVERAVAAGMRVPAEVRAEAASRSVPAASYSGAPRRT
;
A
#
# COMPACT_ATOMS: atom_id res chain seq x y z
N MET A 1 -17.31 0.80 -10.98
CA MET A 1 -16.37 0.53 -9.86
C MET A 1 -15.24 -0.31 -10.42
N THR A 2 -14.04 0.25 -10.54
CA THR A 2 -12.86 -0.54 -10.94
C THR A 2 -12.36 -1.25 -9.69
N GLU A 3 -12.49 -2.57 -9.64
CA GLU A 3 -11.89 -3.35 -8.55
C GLU A 3 -10.37 -3.28 -8.65
N PHE A 4 -9.70 -3.25 -7.50
CA PHE A 4 -8.25 -3.40 -7.47
C PHE A 4 -7.83 -4.75 -8.02
N PRO A 5 -6.65 -4.83 -8.67
CA PRO A 5 -6.09 -6.12 -9.03
C PRO A 5 -5.88 -6.99 -7.78
N LEU A 6 -6.10 -8.30 -7.93
CA LEU A 6 -5.92 -9.30 -6.87
C LEU A 6 -4.73 -10.22 -7.20
N PRO A 7 -3.48 -9.75 -7.05
CA PRO A 7 -2.30 -10.54 -7.35
C PRO A 7 -2.14 -11.71 -6.37
N ARG A 8 -1.94 -12.93 -6.90
CA ARG A 8 -1.68 -14.14 -6.10
C ARG A 8 -0.47 -14.00 -5.18
N ALA A 9 0.50 -13.18 -5.55
CA ALA A 9 1.66 -12.84 -4.72
C ALA A 9 1.30 -12.16 -3.39
N VAL A 10 0.06 -11.69 -3.22
CA VAL A 10 -0.45 -11.11 -1.97
C VAL A 10 -1.36 -12.10 -1.26
N TRP A 11 -2.49 -12.47 -1.86
CA TRP A 11 -3.51 -13.30 -1.19
C TRP A 11 -3.17 -14.79 -1.15
N GLY A 12 -2.18 -15.23 -1.92
CA GLY A 12 -1.78 -16.64 -2.00
C GLY A 12 -0.72 -17.06 -0.98
N VAL A 13 -0.23 -16.13 -0.17
CA VAL A 13 0.88 -16.32 0.79
C VAL A 13 0.54 -15.69 2.14
N ALA A 14 1.23 -16.11 3.21
CA ALA A 14 1.08 -15.50 4.54
C ALA A 14 1.62 -14.06 4.56
N LEU A 15 1.22 -13.24 5.56
CA LEU A 15 1.68 -11.85 5.64
C LEU A 15 3.21 -11.76 5.69
N GLU A 16 3.86 -12.59 6.49
CA GLU A 16 5.33 -12.58 6.63
C GLU A 16 6.03 -12.87 5.29
N GLN A 17 5.46 -13.74 4.45
CA GLN A 17 5.98 -14.02 3.12
C GLN A 17 5.71 -12.87 2.13
N PHE A 18 4.60 -12.14 2.31
CA PHE A 18 4.28 -10.97 1.51
C PHE A 18 5.13 -9.74 1.89
N VAL A 19 5.40 -9.53 3.17
CA VAL A 19 6.19 -8.40 3.68
C VAL A 19 7.69 -8.69 3.61
N GLY A 20 8.08 -9.96 3.63
CA GLY A 20 9.47 -10.37 3.57
C GLY A 20 10.27 -10.07 4.84
N PRO A 21 11.59 -10.36 4.83
CA PRO A 21 12.46 -10.09 5.97
C PRO A 21 12.66 -8.59 6.15
N GLY A 22 12.29 -8.05 7.32
CA GLY A 22 12.49 -6.64 7.62
C GLY A 22 12.25 -6.31 9.09
N MET A 23 12.98 -5.31 9.60
CA MET A 23 12.72 -4.77 10.93
C MET A 23 11.57 -3.77 10.87
N VAL A 24 10.69 -3.78 11.87
CA VAL A 24 9.70 -2.71 12.05
C VAL A 24 10.23 -1.71 13.09
N ALA A 25 10.54 -0.49 12.66
CA ALA A 25 11.07 0.55 13.55
C ALA A 25 10.70 1.97 13.07
N PRO A 26 10.51 2.95 13.97
CA PRO A 26 10.22 4.34 13.58
C PRO A 26 11.26 4.97 12.65
N ALA A 27 12.52 4.52 12.69
CA ALA A 27 13.61 5.03 11.85
C ALA A 27 13.38 4.87 10.33
N PHE A 28 12.46 3.99 9.92
CA PHE A 28 12.05 3.79 8.53
C PHE A 28 10.85 4.67 8.12
N GLY A 29 10.43 5.61 8.97
CA GLY A 29 9.37 6.56 8.67
C GLY A 29 9.84 7.65 7.72
N VAL A 30 8.99 7.98 6.75
CA VAL A 30 9.15 9.17 5.91
C VAL A 30 8.06 10.16 6.33
N ASP A 31 8.48 11.21 7.03
CA ASP A 31 7.61 12.30 7.45
C ASP A 31 8.06 13.61 6.82
N GLY A 32 7.10 14.48 6.50
CA GLY A 32 7.36 15.76 5.85
C GLY A 32 7.57 15.69 4.33
N ARG A 33 8.01 16.84 3.80
CA ARG A 33 8.31 17.05 2.39
C ARG A 33 9.83 17.05 2.21
N SER A 34 10.35 16.22 1.30
CA SER A 34 11.72 16.29 0.78
C SER A 34 11.67 16.73 -0.68
N SER A 35 12.66 17.51 -1.12
CA SER A 35 12.87 17.82 -2.54
C SER A 35 13.08 16.57 -3.38
N ASP A 36 13.50 15.47 -2.77
CA ASP A 36 13.68 14.16 -3.43
C ASP A 36 12.36 13.61 -3.99
N TYR A 37 11.22 14.11 -3.52
CA TYR A 37 9.88 13.67 -3.95
C TYR A 37 9.18 14.67 -4.87
N ASP A 38 9.77 15.84 -5.12
CA ASP A 38 9.16 16.87 -5.98
C ASP A 38 9.02 16.37 -7.43
N LEU A 39 9.94 15.51 -7.87
CA LEU A 39 9.87 14.84 -9.16
C LEU A 39 8.53 14.10 -9.36
N PHE A 40 7.93 13.54 -8.30
CA PHE A 40 6.68 12.80 -8.44
C PHE A 40 5.47 13.73 -8.56
N ARG A 41 5.58 14.97 -8.06
CA ARG A 41 4.52 15.98 -8.13
C ARG A 41 4.55 16.74 -9.44
N GLU A 42 5.75 17.02 -9.93
CA GLU A 42 5.96 17.85 -11.12
C GLU A 42 5.92 17.07 -12.43
N ALA A 43 6.02 15.74 -12.37
CA ALA A 43 5.94 14.89 -13.54
C ALA A 43 4.55 14.99 -14.22
N PRO A 44 4.49 15.26 -15.54
CA PRO A 44 3.24 15.26 -16.28
C PRO A 44 2.79 13.81 -16.51
N TRP A 45 1.97 13.29 -15.59
CA TRP A 45 1.50 11.91 -15.63
C TRP A 45 0.46 11.69 -16.75
N GLU A 46 0.92 11.40 -17.96
CA GLU A 46 0.06 10.95 -19.07
C GLU A 46 -0.04 9.42 -19.10
N LEU A 47 -0.63 8.85 -18.06
CA LEU A 47 -0.74 7.39 -17.88
C LEU A 47 -2.20 6.98 -17.69
N ALA A 48 -2.60 5.87 -18.30
CA ALA A 48 -3.90 5.28 -18.00
C ALA A 48 -3.94 4.82 -16.53
N PRO A 49 -5.04 5.07 -15.80
CA PRO A 49 -5.15 4.66 -14.40
C PRO A 49 -5.19 3.13 -14.30
N ALA A 50 -4.30 2.57 -13.48
CA ALA A 50 -4.35 1.17 -13.07
C ALA A 50 -5.48 0.91 -12.06
N TRP A 51 -5.92 1.97 -11.37
CA TRP A 51 -7.09 1.95 -10.51
C TRP A 51 -7.67 3.35 -10.32
N THR A 52 -8.96 3.44 -10.01
CA THR A 52 -9.64 4.68 -9.62
C THR A 52 -10.52 4.44 -8.40
N SER A 53 -10.51 5.38 -7.46
CA SER A 53 -11.31 5.31 -6.25
C SER A 53 -12.81 5.23 -6.53
N PRO A 54 -13.61 4.58 -5.64
CA PRO A 54 -15.05 4.49 -5.83
C PRO A 54 -15.74 5.86 -5.92
N ASP A 55 -15.19 6.87 -5.23
CA ASP A 55 -15.66 8.25 -5.27
C ASP A 55 -15.05 9.06 -6.44
N GLY A 56 -14.21 8.44 -7.26
CA GLY A 56 -13.59 9.06 -8.43
C GLY A 56 -12.53 10.10 -8.12
N ARG A 57 -12.19 10.36 -6.84
CA ARG A 57 -11.26 11.45 -6.43
C ARG A 57 -9.79 11.11 -6.57
N HIS A 58 -9.43 9.83 -6.58
CA HIS A 58 -8.05 9.39 -6.64
C HIS A 58 -7.88 8.33 -7.72
N ALA A 59 -6.72 8.34 -8.36
CA ALA A 59 -6.32 7.31 -9.29
C ALA A 59 -4.88 6.85 -9.02
N VAL A 60 -4.63 5.55 -9.17
CA VAL A 60 -3.28 5.02 -9.17
C VAL A 60 -2.82 4.82 -10.60
N HIS A 61 -1.62 5.28 -10.89
CA HIS A 61 -0.94 5.12 -12.17
C HIS A 61 0.36 4.34 -11.95
N LEU A 62 0.78 3.60 -12.98
CA LEU A 62 2.00 2.81 -12.95
C LEU A 62 3.04 3.43 -13.88
N VAL A 63 4.17 3.83 -13.31
CA VAL A 63 5.32 4.39 -14.01
C VAL A 63 6.34 3.28 -14.18
N ALA A 64 6.72 2.96 -15.41
CA ALA A 64 7.53 1.77 -15.72
C ALA A 64 8.51 2.01 -16.89
N ASP A 65 9.09 3.21 -16.97
CA ASP A 65 10.19 3.48 -17.90
C ASP A 65 11.53 2.95 -17.35
N ALA A 66 12.60 3.10 -18.14
CA ALA A 66 13.93 2.62 -17.79
C ALA A 66 14.55 3.35 -16.58
N ASP A 67 14.13 4.59 -16.32
CA ASP A 67 14.60 5.39 -15.20
C ASP A 67 13.89 4.98 -13.88
N TRP A 68 12.71 4.35 -13.99
CA TRP A 68 11.89 3.81 -12.91
C TRP A 68 11.93 2.29 -12.82
N GLU A 69 13.12 1.67 -12.80
CA GLU A 69 13.26 0.24 -12.48
C GLU A 69 13.74 0.05 -11.02
N PRO A 70 13.00 -0.68 -10.15
CA PRO A 70 11.71 -1.32 -10.41
C PRO A 70 10.57 -0.29 -10.58
N PRO A 71 9.48 -0.66 -11.29
CA PRO A 71 8.32 0.21 -11.50
C PRO A 71 7.83 0.93 -10.25
N THR A 72 7.31 2.14 -10.43
CA THR A 72 6.71 2.97 -9.39
C THR A 72 5.19 3.00 -9.56
N SER A 73 4.45 2.99 -8.45
CA SER A 73 3.03 3.39 -8.47
C SER A 73 2.89 4.79 -7.89
N VAL A 74 2.15 5.66 -8.56
CA VAL A 74 1.84 7.02 -8.07
C VAL A 74 0.33 7.17 -7.87
N LEU A 75 -0.05 7.95 -6.86
CA LEU A 75 -1.43 8.25 -6.50
C LEU A 75 -1.71 9.71 -6.82
N LEU A 76 -2.61 9.93 -7.77
CA LEU A 76 -2.99 11.26 -8.21
C LEU A 76 -4.40 11.60 -7.74
N GLU A 77 -4.62 12.84 -7.35
CA GLU A 77 -5.95 13.43 -7.35
C GLU A 77 -6.42 13.57 -8.80
N THR A 78 -7.62 13.06 -9.09
CA THR A 78 -8.17 13.08 -10.46
C THR A 78 -8.54 14.49 -10.91
N GLU A 79 -8.88 15.35 -9.96
CA GLU A 79 -9.02 16.78 -10.16
C GLU A 79 -7.65 17.45 -9.97
N GLY A 80 -7.17 18.18 -10.99
CA GLY A 80 -5.90 18.89 -10.93
C GLY A 80 -4.65 18.04 -11.18
N GLY A 81 -4.73 16.70 -11.12
CA GLY A 81 -3.62 15.80 -11.45
C GLY A 81 -2.50 15.78 -10.41
N THR A 82 -2.74 16.33 -9.22
CA THR A 82 -1.75 16.45 -8.15
C THR A 82 -1.35 15.08 -7.61
N CYS A 83 -0.05 14.78 -7.57
CA CYS A 83 0.44 13.59 -6.89
C CYS A 83 0.41 13.78 -5.37
N VAL A 84 -0.33 12.90 -4.69
CA VAL A 84 -0.55 12.91 -3.23
C VAL A 84 -0.01 11.65 -2.54
N GLY A 85 0.71 10.81 -3.27
CA GLY A 85 1.35 9.62 -2.73
C GLY A 85 2.06 8.78 -3.78
N PHE A 86 2.98 7.94 -3.36
CA PHE A 86 3.68 7.02 -4.25
C PHE A 86 4.18 5.79 -3.49
N TYR A 87 4.50 4.75 -4.26
CA TYR A 87 5.33 3.63 -3.85
C TYR A 87 6.45 3.48 -4.90
N ALA A 88 7.69 3.80 -4.52
CA ALA A 88 8.86 3.78 -5.39
C ALA A 88 10.06 3.17 -4.67
N GLY A 89 10.76 2.20 -5.28
CA GLY A 89 12.02 1.67 -4.73
C GLY A 89 11.95 0.98 -3.36
N GLY A 90 10.75 0.77 -2.80
CA GLY A 90 10.55 0.30 -1.41
C GLY A 90 10.03 1.35 -0.46
N GLU A 91 10.02 2.60 -0.88
CA GLU A 91 9.51 3.74 -0.13
C GLU A 91 8.03 3.93 -0.46
N LEU A 92 7.22 3.98 0.58
CA LEU A 92 5.78 4.23 0.49
C LEU A 92 5.48 5.51 1.26
N TRP A 93 4.87 6.46 0.58
CA TRP A 93 4.53 7.74 1.18
C TRP A 93 3.16 8.23 0.68
N ILE A 94 2.44 8.90 1.58
CA ILE A 94 1.15 9.57 1.35
C ILE A 94 1.22 10.93 2.03
N ASP A 95 0.75 11.97 1.34
CA ASP A 95 0.62 13.32 1.90
C ASP A 95 -0.10 13.28 3.25
N GLU A 96 0.41 14.04 4.22
CA GLU A 96 0.00 13.94 5.64
C GLU A 96 -1.50 14.17 5.85
N ASP A 97 -2.08 15.13 5.12
CA ASP A 97 -3.49 15.48 5.14
C ASP A 97 -4.39 14.48 4.38
N ARG A 98 -3.80 13.47 3.73
CA ARG A 98 -4.48 12.36 3.06
C ARG A 98 -4.30 11.02 3.79
N ARG A 99 -3.49 10.96 4.85
CA ARG A 99 -3.26 9.74 5.64
C ARG A 99 -4.54 9.26 6.33
N GLY A 100 -4.63 7.95 6.59
CA GLY A 100 -5.80 7.32 7.23
C GLY A 100 -6.95 6.98 6.28
N ALA A 101 -6.93 7.46 5.03
CA ALA A 101 -7.98 7.17 4.04
C ALA A 101 -7.82 5.80 3.32
N GLY A 102 -6.89 4.95 3.76
CA GLY A 102 -6.63 3.65 3.13
C GLY A 102 -5.92 3.69 1.77
N LEU A 103 -5.41 4.87 1.37
CA LEU A 103 -4.80 5.18 0.08
C LEU A 103 -3.43 4.51 -0.17
N SER A 104 -2.86 3.81 0.80
CA SER A 104 -1.66 2.99 0.58
C SER A 104 -1.96 1.62 -0.04
N THR A 105 -3.11 1.03 0.30
CA THR A 105 -3.60 -0.23 -0.29
C THR A 105 -3.62 -0.21 -1.82
N PRO A 106 -4.24 0.78 -2.49
CA PRO A 106 -4.28 0.86 -3.95
C PRO A 106 -2.88 0.85 -4.58
N LEU A 107 -1.95 1.64 -4.03
CA LEU A 107 -0.57 1.74 -4.49
C LEU A 107 0.13 0.38 -4.44
N ILE A 108 0.11 -0.26 -3.27
CA ILE A 108 0.74 -1.57 -3.02
C ILE A 108 0.17 -2.62 -3.98
N LEU A 109 -1.16 -2.74 -4.08
CA LEU A 109 -1.78 -3.81 -4.87
C LEU A 109 -1.55 -3.62 -6.38
N CYS A 110 -1.65 -2.39 -6.89
CA CYS A 110 -1.35 -2.09 -8.29
C CYS A 110 0.11 -2.40 -8.61
N LEU A 111 1.05 -2.01 -7.73
CA LEU A 111 2.46 -2.28 -7.95
C LEU A 111 2.79 -3.77 -7.91
N VAL A 112 2.31 -4.51 -6.90
CA VAL A 112 2.50 -5.97 -6.82
C VAL A 112 1.89 -6.69 -8.03
N ALA A 113 0.72 -6.24 -8.49
CA ALA A 113 0.10 -6.78 -9.70
C ALA A 113 0.96 -6.56 -10.95
N ARG A 114 1.60 -5.40 -11.05
CA ARG A 114 2.53 -5.08 -12.15
C ARG A 114 3.82 -5.88 -12.10
N LEU A 115 4.37 -6.08 -10.91
CA LEU A 115 5.61 -6.83 -10.68
C LEU A 115 5.42 -8.34 -10.79
N GLY A 116 4.21 -8.85 -10.50
CA GLY A 116 3.94 -10.28 -10.38
C GLY A 116 4.58 -10.95 -9.16
N LYS A 117 5.21 -10.16 -8.28
CA LYS A 117 5.89 -10.58 -7.05
C LYS A 117 5.68 -9.55 -5.94
N ALA A 118 5.90 -9.96 -4.70
CA ALA A 118 5.81 -9.09 -3.54
C ALA A 118 6.83 -7.93 -3.61
N THR A 119 6.51 -6.81 -2.96
CA THR A 119 7.27 -5.54 -3.07
C THR A 119 8.45 -5.43 -2.11
N TYR A 120 8.74 -6.47 -1.30
CA TYR A 120 9.82 -6.46 -0.31
C TYR A 120 11.24 -6.62 -0.88
N ASP A 121 11.36 -6.86 -2.19
CA ASP A 121 12.64 -6.89 -2.91
C ASP A 121 13.11 -5.45 -3.19
N THR A 122 13.38 -4.70 -2.12
CA THR A 122 13.66 -3.26 -2.16
C THR A 122 15.16 -2.99 -2.18
N ARG A 123 15.60 -2.02 -3.00
CA ARG A 123 17.00 -1.61 -3.12
C ARG A 123 17.48 -0.71 -1.98
N SER A 124 16.55 -0.06 -1.26
CA SER A 124 16.84 1.06 -0.33
C SER A 124 16.94 0.67 1.15
N GLY A 125 16.90 -0.61 1.50
CA GLY A 125 17.09 -1.08 2.88
C GLY A 125 15.97 -1.99 3.39
N LEU A 126 16.29 -2.77 4.43
CA LEU A 126 15.42 -3.80 4.99
C LEU A 126 14.66 -3.25 6.21
N GLY A 127 13.47 -2.68 6.01
CA GLY A 127 12.61 -2.34 7.13
C GLY A 127 11.36 -1.54 6.79
N PHE A 128 10.45 -1.48 7.76
CA PHE A 128 9.19 -0.76 7.69
C PHE A 128 9.05 0.17 8.88
N SER A 129 8.47 1.35 8.67
CA SER A 129 7.87 2.07 9.78
C SER A 129 6.66 1.28 10.31
N PRO A 130 6.21 1.49 11.55
CA PRO A 130 4.96 0.87 12.03
C PRO A 130 3.77 1.14 11.10
N ALA A 131 3.68 2.36 10.56
CA ALA A 131 2.65 2.73 9.58
C ALA A 131 2.83 2.01 8.23
N GLY A 132 4.07 1.90 7.73
CA GLY A 132 4.38 1.18 6.50
C GLY A 132 4.06 -0.32 6.58
N TYR A 133 4.37 -0.95 7.72
CA TYR A 133 3.99 -2.34 7.97
C TYR A 133 2.48 -2.49 8.05
N ALA A 134 1.79 -1.59 8.76
CA ALA A 134 0.33 -1.60 8.85
C ALA A 134 -0.33 -1.43 7.46
N ALA A 135 0.24 -0.62 6.57
CA ALA A 135 -0.23 -0.46 5.21
C ALA A 135 -0.12 -1.77 4.40
N HIS A 136 1.00 -2.49 4.50
CA HIS A 136 1.17 -3.79 3.86
C HIS A 136 0.24 -4.84 4.45
N ALA A 137 0.09 -4.87 5.78
CA ALA A 137 -0.84 -5.75 6.45
C ALA A 137 -2.30 -5.50 6.03
N ALA A 138 -2.69 -4.23 5.86
CA ALA A 138 -4.01 -3.85 5.35
C ALA A 138 -4.20 -4.29 3.89
N ALA A 139 -3.22 -4.05 3.02
CA ALA A 139 -3.25 -4.50 1.63
C ALA A 139 -3.39 -6.03 1.52
N HIS A 140 -2.63 -6.77 2.32
CA HIS A 140 -2.72 -8.23 2.42
C HIS A 140 -4.12 -8.69 2.84
N ARG A 141 -4.61 -8.16 3.96
CA ARG A 141 -5.95 -8.52 4.48
C ARG A 141 -7.04 -8.24 3.46
N ILE A 142 -7.05 -7.06 2.83
CA ILE A 142 -8.05 -6.67 1.83
C ILE A 142 -7.98 -7.59 0.60
N ALA A 143 -6.78 -7.93 0.13
CA ALA A 143 -6.62 -8.85 -0.99
C ALA A 143 -7.13 -10.26 -0.66
N VAL A 144 -6.88 -10.77 0.55
CA VAL A 144 -7.38 -12.06 1.03
C VAL A 144 -8.91 -12.05 1.13
N GLU A 145 -9.49 -11.05 1.79
CA GLU A 145 -10.94 -10.90 1.95
C GLU A 145 -11.64 -10.88 0.57
N ARG A 146 -11.10 -10.11 -0.38
CA ARG A 146 -11.64 -10.04 -1.75
C ARG A 146 -11.44 -11.33 -2.53
N ALA A 147 -10.29 -11.99 -2.42
CA ALA A 147 -10.06 -13.28 -3.08
C ALA A 147 -11.03 -14.35 -2.56
N VAL A 148 -11.33 -14.37 -1.27
CA VAL A 148 -12.36 -15.23 -0.67
C VAL A 148 -13.75 -14.89 -1.22
N ALA A 149 -14.13 -13.60 -1.23
CA ALA A 149 -15.41 -13.16 -1.75
C ALA A 149 -15.60 -13.50 -3.24
N ALA A 150 -14.51 -13.49 -4.02
CA ALA A 150 -14.48 -13.87 -5.43
C ALA A 150 -14.43 -15.39 -5.67
N GLY A 151 -14.48 -16.22 -4.63
CA GLY A 151 -14.44 -17.69 -4.75
C GLY A 151 -13.08 -18.27 -5.13
N MET A 152 -12.00 -17.51 -4.98
CA MET A 152 -10.65 -17.99 -5.27
C MET A 152 -10.19 -19.03 -4.23
N ARG A 153 -9.33 -19.96 -4.65
CA ARG A 153 -8.72 -20.96 -3.75
C ARG A 153 -7.60 -20.33 -2.91
N VAL A 154 -7.99 -19.58 -1.89
CA VAL A 154 -7.08 -19.04 -0.86
C VAL A 154 -6.62 -20.18 0.06
N PRO A 155 -5.32 -20.29 0.40
CA PRO A 155 -4.85 -21.28 1.37
C PRO A 155 -5.52 -21.10 2.75
N ALA A 156 -5.71 -22.20 3.49
CA ALA A 156 -6.47 -22.18 4.74
C ALA A 156 -5.75 -21.38 5.84
N GLU A 157 -4.43 -21.53 5.90
CA GLU A 157 -3.51 -20.80 6.76
C GLU A 157 -3.58 -19.28 6.52
N VAL A 158 -3.64 -18.85 5.25
CA VAL A 158 -3.74 -17.43 4.89
C VAL A 158 -5.10 -16.86 5.29
N ARG A 159 -6.19 -17.62 5.10
CA ARG A 159 -7.53 -17.19 5.58
C ARG A 159 -7.59 -17.04 7.10
N ALA A 160 -7.02 -18.00 7.83
CA ALA A 160 -7.00 -17.99 9.28
C ALA A 160 -6.20 -16.81 9.83
N GLU A 161 -5.03 -16.54 9.26
CA GLU A 161 -4.17 -15.41 9.60
C GLU A 161 -4.83 -14.06 9.27
N ALA A 162 -5.55 -13.94 8.16
CA ALA A 162 -6.28 -12.72 7.82
C ALA A 162 -7.43 -12.48 8.81
N ALA A 163 -8.21 -13.52 9.14
CA ALA A 163 -9.35 -13.42 10.05
C ALA A 163 -8.96 -13.02 11.48
N SER A 164 -7.80 -13.49 11.99
CA SER A 164 -7.32 -13.12 13.33
C SER A 164 -6.94 -11.64 13.44
N ARG A 165 -6.63 -10.99 12.32
CA ARG A 165 -6.29 -9.56 12.22
C ARG A 165 -7.49 -8.65 11.93
N SER A 166 -8.64 -9.22 11.57
CA SER A 166 -9.87 -8.47 11.31
C SER A 166 -10.64 -8.07 12.58
N VAL A 167 -10.18 -8.51 13.77
CA VAL A 167 -10.76 -8.08 15.05
C VAL A 167 -10.35 -6.62 15.30
N PRO A 168 -11.29 -5.68 15.52
CA PRO A 168 -10.92 -4.33 15.92
C PRO A 168 -10.12 -4.40 17.21
N ALA A 169 -9.00 -3.67 17.30
CA ALA A 169 -8.37 -3.41 18.58
C ALA A 169 -9.46 -2.84 19.51
N ALA A 170 -9.90 -3.64 20.48
CA ALA A 170 -10.85 -3.20 21.48
C ALA A 170 -10.31 -1.91 22.08
N SER A 171 -11.14 -0.88 22.02
CA SER A 171 -10.88 0.46 22.52
C SER A 171 -10.26 0.40 23.91
N TYR A 172 -9.00 0.87 24.00
CA TYR A 172 -8.39 1.20 25.29
C TYR A 172 -9.15 2.42 25.84
N SER A 173 -10.23 2.17 26.58
CA SER A 173 -10.89 3.18 27.41
C SER A 173 -10.02 3.38 28.65
N GLY A 174 -8.96 4.18 28.49
CA GLY A 174 -8.21 4.72 29.60
C GLY A 174 -9.01 5.83 30.26
N ALA A 175 -9.83 5.48 31.25
CA ALA A 175 -10.48 6.46 32.11
C ALA A 175 -9.42 7.34 32.82
N PRO A 176 -9.63 8.66 32.96
CA PRO A 176 -8.70 9.51 33.68
C PRO A 176 -8.77 9.21 35.18
N ARG A 177 -7.63 8.88 35.80
CA ARG A 177 -7.49 8.99 37.25
C ARG A 177 -7.46 10.47 37.61
N ARG A 178 -8.52 10.91 38.29
CA ARG A 178 -8.50 12.14 39.08
C ARG A 178 -7.56 11.96 40.27
N THR A 179 -6.66 12.91 40.46
CA THR A 179 -6.25 13.41 41.78
C THR A 179 -6.11 14.92 41.66
#